data_AF-A0AAN3HFG0-F1
#
_entry.id   AF-A0AAN3HFG0-F1
#
_cell.length_a   1.000
_cell.length_b   1.000
_cell.length_c   1.000
_cell.angle_alpha   90.00
_cell.angle_beta   90.00
_cell.angle_gamma   90.00
#
_symmetry.space_group_name_H-M   'P 1'
#
loop_
_entity.id
_entity.type
_entity.pdbx_description
1 polymer ?
#
loop_
_entity_poly.entity_id
_entity_poly.type
_entity_poly.pdbx_seq_one_letter_code
_entity_poly.pdbx_strand_id
1 'polypeptide(L)' 'LGSAKGTPSDIYVGTKDIAEQLVAQSVAGKIVALENMIDKKAMRERLSVALTELGAL' A
#
# COMPACT_ATOMS: atom_id res chain seq x y z
N LEU A 1 -0.06 13.18 -11.36
CA LEU A 1 -0.58 11.96 -10.71
C LEU A 1 -0.28 10.79 -11.63
N GLY A 2 0.82 10.07 -11.38
CA GLY A 2 1.18 8.89 -12.18
C GLY A 2 0.20 7.75 -11.91
N SER A 3 -0.25 7.06 -12.94
CA SER A 3 -1.22 5.98 -12.78
C SER A 3 -0.53 4.76 -12.15
N ALA A 4 -0.83 4.48 -10.89
CA ALA A 4 -0.34 3.28 -10.19
C ALA A 4 -0.73 2.00 -10.95
N LYS A 5 -1.86 2.02 -11.67
CA LYS A 5 -2.30 0.92 -12.53
C LYS A 5 -1.32 0.59 -13.67
N GLY A 6 -0.51 1.56 -14.11
CA GLY A 6 0.47 1.37 -15.17
C GLY A 6 1.82 0.84 -14.70
N THR A 7 2.06 0.77 -13.39
CA THR A 7 3.34 0.32 -12.82
C THR A 7 3.09 -0.89 -11.92
N PRO A 8 3.25 -2.13 -12.43
CA PRO A 8 3.05 -3.32 -11.62
C PRO A 8 4.00 -3.29 -10.41
N SER A 9 3.43 -3.39 -9.23
CA SER A 9 4.12 -3.37 -7.94
C SER A 9 3.51 -4.43 -7.04
N ASP A 10 4.33 -5.08 -6.22
CA ASP A 10 3.85 -6.08 -5.25
C ASP A 10 3.12 -5.43 -4.07
N ILE A 11 3.58 -4.22 -3.67
CA ILE A 11 3.00 -3.44 -2.57
C ILE A 11 2.75 -2.00 -3.03
N TYR A 12 1.52 -1.53 -2.85
CA TYR A 12 1.13 -0.13 -3.01
C TYR A 12 0.87 0.48 -1.64
N VAL A 13 1.54 1.58 -1.32
CA VAL A 13 1.39 2.28 -0.04
C VAL A 13 0.77 3.65 -0.29
N GLY A 14 -0.32 3.97 0.40
CA GLY A 14 -0.99 5.26 0.25
C GLY A 14 -1.76 5.64 1.51
N THR A 15 -2.17 6.90 1.63
CA THR A 15 -3.15 7.29 2.65
C THR A 15 -4.52 6.65 2.36
N LYS A 16 -5.40 6.59 3.36
CA LYS A 16 -6.75 6.01 3.23
C LYS A 16 -7.47 6.42 1.94
N ASP A 17 -7.46 7.71 1.61
CA ASP A 17 -8.16 8.25 0.43
C ASP A 17 -7.58 7.72 -0.90
N ILE A 18 -6.25 7.55 -0.98
CA ILE A 18 -5.59 7.00 -2.18
C ILE A 18 -5.72 5.47 -2.22
N ALA A 19 -5.68 4.80 -1.06
CA ALA A 19 -5.84 3.36 -0.96
C ALA A 19 -7.23 2.92 -1.47
N GLU A 20 -8.29 3.65 -1.13
CA GLU A 20 -9.63 3.39 -1.69
C GLU A 20 -9.66 3.55 -3.21
N GLN A 21 -8.96 4.56 -3.75
CA GLN A 21 -8.83 4.72 -5.19
C GLN A 21 -8.05 3.58 -5.85
N LEU A 22 -7.03 3.03 -5.18
CA LEU A 22 -6.26 1.88 -5.66
C LEU A 22 -7.11 0.60 -5.66
N VAL A 23 -7.94 0.41 -4.62
CA VAL A 23 -8.92 -0.68 -4.56
C VAL A 23 -9.94 -0.55 -5.68
N ALA A 24 -10.49 0.66 -5.89
CA ALA A 24 -11.43 0.94 -6.98
C ALA A 24 -10.81 0.74 -8.37
N GLN A 25 -9.50 0.95 -8.51
CA GLN A 25 -8.75 0.69 -9.75
C GLN A 25 -8.42 -0.80 -9.96
N SER A 26 -8.71 -1.66 -8.98
CA SER A 26 -8.45 -3.10 -9.00
C SER A 26 -6.99 -3.41 -9.35
N VAL A 27 -6.05 -2.77 -8.65
CA VAL A 27 -4.62 -3.05 -8.82
C VAL A 27 -4.29 -4.45 -8.30
N ALA A 28 -3.41 -5.17 -9.00
CA ALA A 28 -3.10 -6.57 -8.72
C ALA A 28 -2.22 -6.81 -7.48
N GLY A 29 -1.64 -5.76 -6.87
CA GLY A 29 -0.74 -5.86 -5.72
C GLY A 29 -1.41 -5.62 -4.38
N LYS A 30 -0.69 -5.86 -3.29
CA LYS A 30 -1.17 -5.62 -1.93
C LYS A 30 -1.27 -4.12 -1.67
N ILE A 31 -2.42 -3.65 -1.21
CA ILE A 31 -2.64 -2.24 -0.88
C ILE A 31 -2.50 -2.06 0.64
N VAL A 32 -1.62 -1.15 1.05
CA VAL A 32 -1.40 -0.76 2.44
C VAL A 32 -1.88 0.67 2.63
N ALA A 33 -3.03 0.81 3.27
CA ALA A 33 -3.57 2.11 3.66
C ALA A 33 -2.91 2.59 4.96
N LEU A 34 -2.41 3.82 4.97
CA LEU A 34 -1.89 4.52 6.15
C LEU A 34 -2.89 5.61 6.57
N GLU A 35 -3.01 5.85 7.87
CA GLU A 35 -3.80 6.98 8.37
C GLU A 35 -3.00 8.29 8.32
N ASN A 36 -1.67 8.20 8.47
CA ASN A 36 -0.77 9.34 8.37
C ASN A 36 0.59 8.88 7.81
N MET A 37 1.11 9.55 6.78
CA MET A 37 2.43 9.24 6.21
C MET A 37 3.60 9.64 7.11
N ILE A 38 3.37 10.47 8.12
CA ILE A 38 4.41 10.95 9.05
C ILE A 38 4.63 9.96 10.21
N ASP A 39 3.63 9.11 10.50
CA ASP A 39 3.73 8.12 11.56
C ASP A 39 4.58 6.91 11.11
N LYS A 40 5.88 7.04 11.35
CA LYS A 40 6.87 6.01 11.02
C LYS A 40 6.66 4.70 11.79
N LYS A 41 6.05 4.73 12.97
CA LYS A 41 5.75 3.50 13.73
C LYS A 41 4.62 2.72 13.06
N ALA A 42 3.50 3.39 12.81
CA ALA A 42 2.35 2.78 12.15
C ALA A 42 2.71 2.30 10.73
N MET A 43 3.53 3.07 10.01
CA MET A 43 4.03 2.68 8.69
C MET A 43 4.83 1.39 8.75
N ARG A 44 5.78 1.29 9.70
CA ARG A 44 6.62 0.10 9.84
C ARG A 44 5.80 -1.13 10.20
N GLU A 45 4.87 -1.03 11.14
CA GLU A 45 3.98 -2.16 11.49
C GLU A 45 3.15 -2.62 10.31
N ARG A 46 2.46 -1.70 9.61
CA ARG A 46 1.61 -2.08 8.47
C ARG A 46 2.42 -2.61 7.30
N LEU A 47 3.60 -2.04 7.01
CA LEU A 47 4.50 -2.62 6.00
C LEU A 47 5.03 -3.98 6.42
N SER A 48 5.43 -4.17 7.68
CA SER A 48 5.94 -5.45 8.16
C SER A 48 4.87 -6.54 8.02
N VAL A 49 3.62 -6.26 8.37
CA VAL A 49 2.51 -7.20 8.13
C VAL A 49 2.35 -7.52 6.65
N ALA A 50 2.33 -6.50 5.78
CA ALA A 50 2.19 -6.70 4.34
C ALA A 50 3.35 -7.51 3.72
N LEU A 51 4.58 -7.27 4.18
CA LEU A 51 5.77 -8.01 3.77
C LEU A 51 5.75 -9.46 4.24
N THR A 52 5.31 -9.72 5.48
CA THR A 52 5.13 -11.08 6.00
C THR A 52 4.04 -11.83 5.24
N GLU A 53 2.92 -11.19 4.92
CA GLU A 53 1.85 -11.80 4.10
C GLU A 53 2.30 -12.13 2.68
N LEU A 54 3.23 -11.34 2.12
CA LEU A 54 3.89 -11.61 0.85
C LEU A 54 4.99 -12.68 0.94
N GLY A 55 5.30 -13.18 2.15
CA GLY A 55 6.37 -14.16 2.36
C GLY A 55 7.78 -13.60 2.11
N ALA A 56 7.94 -12.28 2.14
CA ALA A 56 9.18 -11.58 1.83
C ALA A 56 10.04 -11.25 3.08
N LEU A 57 9.60 -11.69 4.27
CA LEU A 57 10.27 -11.49 5.56
C LEU A 57 10.49 -12.84 6.25
#